data_AF-A0A8T7HMY4-F1
#
_entry.id   AF-A0A8T7HMY4-F1
#
_cell.length_a   1.000
_cell.length_b   1.000
_cell.length_c   1.000
_cell.angle_alpha   90.00
_cell.angle_beta   90.00
_cell.angle_gamma   90.00
#
_symmetry.space_group_name_H-M   'P 1'
#
loop_
_entity.id
_entity.type
_entity.pdbx_description
1 polymer ?
#
loop_
_entity_poly.entity_id
_entity_poly.type
_entity_poly.pdbx_seq_one_letter_code
_entity_poly.pdbx_strand_id
1 'polypeptide(L)' 'SPEKKTSKQIHWHIEIYPRIETKKGLEISSNIQVNKILPEEAAKKLAKNFQK' A
#
# COMPACT_ATOMS: atom_id res chain seq x y z
N SER A 1 5.95 -28.53 24.19
CA SER A 1 4.61 -27.96 24.04
C SER A 1 4.44 -27.37 22.65
N PRO A 2 3.38 -27.69 21.89
CA PRO A 2 3.09 -27.13 20.55
C PRO A 2 2.83 -25.61 20.54
N GLU A 3 2.81 -24.97 21.72
CA GLU A 3 2.50 -23.57 21.98
C GLU A 3 3.57 -22.56 21.51
N LYS A 4 4.68 -23.00 20.89
CA LYS A 4 5.81 -22.14 20.46
C LYS A 4 5.98 -22.01 18.94
N LYS A 5 4.91 -22.17 18.15
CA LYS A 5 4.94 -21.98 16.67
C LYS A 5 4.12 -20.79 16.17
N THR A 6 3.96 -19.74 16.99
CA THR A 6 3.21 -18.52 16.62
C THR A 6 3.93 -17.25 17.06
N SER A 7 5.26 -17.29 17.18
CA SER A 7 6.07 -16.07 17.15
C SER A 7 5.84 -15.43 15.78
N LYS A 8 4.89 -14.49 15.69
CA LYS A 8 4.65 -13.64 14.52
C LYS A 8 6.01 -13.06 14.11
N GLN A 9 6.55 -13.63 13.04
CA GLN A 9 7.81 -13.20 12.45
C GLN A 9 7.54 -11.82 11.85
N ILE A 10 7.98 -10.77 12.53
CA ILE A 10 7.87 -9.41 12.01
C ILE A 10 8.76 -9.35 10.76
N HIS A 11 8.15 -9.11 9.61
CA HIS A 11 8.87 -8.81 8.38
C HIS A 11 8.84 -7.30 8.18
N TRP A 12 10.01 -6.66 8.19
CA TRP A 12 10.11 -5.23 7.97
C TRP A 12 9.80 -4.94 6.49
N HIS A 13 9.09 -3.86 6.23
CA HIS A 13 8.92 -3.30 4.89
C HIS A 13 8.77 -1.78 4.99
N ILE A 14 8.93 -1.09 3.86
CA ILE A 14 8.75 0.36 3.76
C ILE A 14 7.59 0.60 2.81
N GLU A 15 6.64 1.44 3.22
CA GLU A 15 5.52 1.86 2.39
C GLU A 15 5.72 3.31 1.95
N ILE A 16 5.54 3.57 0.65
CA ILE A 16 5.67 4.90 0.06
C ILE A 16 4.31 5.31 -0.49
N TYR A 17 3.75 6.40 0.05
CA TYR A 17 2.48 6.98 -0.39
C TYR A 17 2.73 8.34 -1.05
N PRO A 18 2.92 8.39 -2.37
CA PRO A 18 3.08 9.67 -3.06
C PRO A 18 1.79 10.49 -2.96
N ARG A 19 1.93 11.81 -2.76
CA ARG A 19 0.79 12.73 -2.77
C ARG A 19 0.32 12.95 -4.20
N ILE A 20 -0.53 12.05 -4.69
CA ILE A 20 -1.13 12.10 -6.03
C ILE A 20 -2.46 12.88 -6.05
N GLU A 21 -3.18 12.94 -4.93
CA GLU A 21 -4.48 13.60 -4.80
C GLU A 21 -4.65 14.22 -3.40
N THR A 22 -5.64 15.10 -3.25
CA THR A 22 -6.02 15.67 -1.95
C THR A 22 -7.17 14.85 -1.35
N LYS A 23 -7.03 14.45 -0.08
CA LYS A 23 -8.08 13.74 0.68
C LYS A 23 -9.34 14.60 0.77
N LYS A 24 -10.52 14.01 0.58
CA LYS A 24 -11.82 14.69 0.70
C LYS A 24 -12.50 14.32 2.01
N GLY A 25 -13.73 14.80 2.21
CA GLY A 25 -14.46 14.66 3.46
C GLY A 25 -14.65 13.21 3.92
N LEU A 26 -14.85 12.26 3.00
CA LEU A 26 -14.98 10.84 3.32
C LEU A 26 -13.67 10.27 3.86
N GLU A 27 -12.56 10.50 3.16
CA GLU A 27 -11.26 9.96 3.55
C GLU A 27 -10.77 10.57 4.85
N ILE A 28 -11.13 11.83 5.13
CA ILE A 28 -10.80 12.53 6.38
C ILE A 28 -11.65 12.01 7.54
N SER A 29 -12.96 11.83 7.35
CA SER A 29 -13.88 11.50 8.46
C SER A 29 -13.89 10.02 8.82
N SER A 30 -13.64 9.13 7.84
CA SER A 30 -13.84 7.68 7.99
C SER A 30 -12.54 6.87 8.01
N ASN A 31 -11.40 7.48 7.68
CA ASN A 31 -10.13 6.77 7.39
C ASN A 31 -10.24 5.71 6.28
N ILE A 32 -11.34 5.70 5.50
CA ILE A 32 -11.48 4.85 4.32
C ILE A 32 -10.80 5.57 3.15
N GLN A 33 -9.90 4.88 2.45
CA GLN A 33 -9.26 5.40 1.26
C GLN A 33 -9.91 4.83 0.00
N VAL A 34 -10.21 5.67 -0.97
CA VAL A 34 -10.64 5.22 -2.31
C VAL A 34 -9.41 5.18 -3.22
N ASN A 35 -9.00 3.97 -3.62
CA ASN A 35 -7.94 3.83 -4.61
C ASN A 35 -8.53 3.83 -6.02
N LYS A 36 -8.26 4.89 -6.79
CA LYS A 36 -8.74 5.04 -8.17
C LYS A 36 -7.92 4.25 -9.19
N ILE A 37 -6.71 3.83 -8.84
CA ILE A 37 -5.77 3.15 -9.74
C ILE A 37 -5.62 1.72 -9.24
N LEU A 38 -5.92 0.76 -10.10
CA LEU A 38 -5.72 -0.64 -9.78
C LEU A 38 -4.22 -0.94 -9.57
N PRO A 39 -3.85 -1.76 -8.57
CA PRO A 39 -2.46 -2.04 -8.25
C PRO A 39 -1.71 -2.65 -9.45
N GLU A 40 -2.37 -3.45 -10.28
CA GLU A 40 -1.80 -4.06 -11.49
C GLU A 40 -1.40 -3.00 -12.52
N GLU A 41 -2.25 -1.98 -12.72
CA GLU A 41 -1.96 -0.88 -13.63
C GLU A 41 -0.83 0.01 -13.13
N ALA A 42 -0.82 0.29 -11.81
CA ALA A 42 0.25 1.04 -11.17
C ALA A 42 1.60 0.32 -11.30
N ALA A 43 1.65 -0.98 -11.02
CA ALA A 43 2.85 -1.81 -11.16
C ALA A 43 3.39 -1.81 -12.59
N LYS A 44 2.50 -1.97 -13.60
CA LYS A 44 2.88 -1.92 -15.01
C LYS A 44 3.49 -0.57 -15.41
N LYS A 45 2.91 0.54 -14.96
CA LYS A 45 3.43 1.90 -15.23
C LYS A 45 4.78 2.14 -14.56
N LEU A 46 4.93 1.74 -13.30
CA LEU A 46 6.19 1.85 -12.57
C LEU A 46 7.29 1.04 -13.25
N ALA A 47 7.03 -0.24 -13.55
CA ALA A 47 8.00 -1.11 -14.21
C ALA A 47 8.49 -0.55 -15.55
N LYS A 48 7.59 0.02 -16.37
CA LYS A 48 7.97 0.66 -17.65
C LYS A 48 8.91 1.85 -17.45
N ASN A 49 8.72 2.63 -16.39
CA ASN A 49 9.53 3.82 -16.13
C ASN A 49 10.91 3.49 -15.52
N PHE A 50 11.09 2.32 -14.91
CA PHE A 50 12.39 1.86 -14.40
C PHE A 50 13.35 1.35 -15.50
N GLN A 51 12.86 1.05 -16.70
CA GLN A 51 13.67 0.52 -17.81
C GLN A 51 14.22 1.61 -18.76
N LYS A 52 14.10 2.89 -18.40
CA LYS A 52 14.72 4.02 -19.10
C LYS A 52 15.97 4.45 -18.35
#